data_AF-A0A947S5V9-F1
#
_entry.id   AF-A0A947S5V9-F1
#
_cell.length_a   1.000
_cell.length_b   1.000
_cell.length_c   1.000
_cell.angle_alpha   90.00
_cell.angle_beta   90.00
_cell.angle_gamma   90.00
#
_symmetry.space_group_name_H-M   'P 1'
#
loop_
_entity.id
_entity.type
_entity.pdbx_description
1 polymer ?
#
loop_
_entity_poly.entity_id
_entity_poly.type
_entity_poly.pdbx_seq_one_letter_code
_entity_poly.pdbx_strand_id
1 'polypeptide(L)'
;MLPIKDKKMYDTSIIKYRRVFNDCHFSYEGNFYSVPYKYAGKEISVKEESNEITVFYRQEIIAQHTLLSVAKGQRISTPSHFEGLREIRMSCTLRKPKEPGCRDKVLTVSTLLNGIITVEPVKAHSLALYEEVA
;
A
#
# COMPACT_ATOMS: atom_id res chain seq x y z
N MET A 1 17.17 -3.60 56.63
CA MET A 1 17.11 -3.15 55.22
C MET A 1 15.81 -3.66 54.63
N LEU A 2 14.97 -2.78 54.09
CA LEU A 2 13.71 -3.19 53.44
C LEU A 2 14.03 -3.72 52.02
N PRO A 3 13.53 -4.90 51.62
CA PRO A 3 13.74 -5.41 50.27
C PRO A 3 13.04 -4.50 49.26
N ILE A 4 13.73 -4.17 48.17
CA ILE A 4 13.18 -3.40 47.05
C ILE A 4 12.16 -4.31 46.37
N LYS A 5 10.87 -4.08 46.67
CA LYS A 5 9.74 -4.81 46.07
C LYS A 5 9.82 -4.76 44.55
N ASP A 6 9.59 -5.92 43.92
CA ASP A 6 9.41 -6.23 42.48
C ASP A 6 9.19 -5.03 41.54
N LYS A 7 10.25 -4.28 41.27
CA LYS A 7 10.29 -3.34 40.15
C LYS A 7 11.03 -4.03 39.02
N LYS A 8 10.35 -4.34 37.91
CA LYS A 8 11.04 -4.77 36.68
C LYS A 8 12.05 -3.68 36.31
N MET A 9 13.34 -4.02 36.29
CA MET A 9 14.43 -3.07 35.99
C MET A 9 14.42 -2.60 34.53
N TYR A 10 13.79 -3.35 33.63
CA TYR A 10 13.77 -3.08 32.20
C TYR A 10 12.42 -3.45 31.58
N ASP A 11 12.06 -2.76 30.50
CA ASP A 11 10.89 -3.08 29.69
C ASP A 11 11.19 -4.33 28.85
N THR A 12 10.46 -5.42 29.11
CA THR A 12 10.60 -6.71 28.41
C THR A 12 9.50 -6.93 27.37
N SER A 13 8.74 -5.88 27.05
CA SER A 13 7.63 -5.97 26.12
C SER A 13 8.10 -6.25 24.70
N ILE A 14 7.38 -7.13 24.01
CA ILE A 14 7.68 -7.48 22.63
C ILE A 14 7.01 -6.43 21.73
N ILE A 15 7.78 -5.84 20.81
CA ILE A 15 7.28 -4.87 19.85
C ILE A 15 7.34 -5.49 18.45
N LYS A 16 6.21 -5.50 17.74
CA LYS A 16 6.08 -6.01 16.37
C LYS A 16 5.49 -4.95 15.45
N TYR A 17 6.05 -4.79 14.25
CA TYR A 17 5.50 -3.89 13.24
C TYR A 17 4.54 -4.65 12.32
N ARG A 18 3.37 -4.06 12.07
CA ARG A 18 2.32 -4.64 11.23
C ARG A 18 1.66 -3.57 10.37
N ARG A 19 1.27 -3.96 9.17
CA ARG A 19 0.45 -3.12 8.28
C ARG A 19 -1.02 -3.41 8.54
N VAL A 20 -1.81 -2.35 8.69
CA VAL A 20 -3.26 -2.44 8.80
C VAL A 20 -3.84 -2.66 7.41
N PHE A 21 -4.73 -3.64 7.28
CA PHE A 21 -5.47 -3.90 6.06
C PHE A 21 -6.55 -2.84 5.79
N ASN A 22 -7.09 -2.80 4.57
CA ASN A 22 -8.12 -1.84 4.18
C ASN A 22 -9.46 -2.02 4.93
N ASP A 23 -9.70 -3.21 5.48
CA ASP A 23 -10.85 -3.54 6.31
C ASP A 23 -10.66 -3.13 7.78
N CYS A 24 -9.66 -2.30 8.09
CA CYS A 24 -9.32 -1.83 9.43
C CYS A 24 -8.85 -2.92 10.40
N HIS A 25 -8.44 -4.09 9.89
CA HIS A 25 -7.89 -5.17 10.73
C HIS A 25 -6.38 -5.32 10.57
N PHE A 26 -5.71 -5.86 11.57
CA PHE A 26 -4.33 -6.32 11.48
C PHE A 26 -4.20 -7.72 12.08
N SER A 27 -3.24 -8.51 11.57
CA SER A 27 -2.99 -9.85 12.07
C SER A 27 -1.97 -9.85 13.21
N TYR A 28 -2.33 -10.49 14.32
CA TYR A 28 -1.46 -10.70 15.47
C TYR A 28 -1.71 -12.09 16.06
N GLU A 29 -0.65 -12.89 16.18
CA GLU A 29 -0.70 -14.28 16.70
C GLU A 29 -1.77 -15.19 16.07
N GLY A 30 -2.14 -14.94 14.81
CA GLY A 30 -3.14 -15.71 14.10
C GLY A 30 -4.59 -15.24 14.33
N ASN A 31 -4.79 -14.15 15.07
CA ASN A 31 -6.07 -13.46 15.20
C ASN A 31 -6.04 -12.11 14.48
N PHE A 32 -7.22 -11.56 14.23
CA PHE A 32 -7.40 -10.26 13.59
C PHE A 32 -8.02 -9.28 14.56
N TYR A 33 -7.32 -8.18 14.79
CA TYR A 33 -7.75 -7.12 15.69
C TYR A 33 -8.10 -5.87 14.88
N SER A 34 -9.19 -5.21 15.22
CA SER A 34 -9.61 -3.97 14.57
C SER A 34 -8.84 -2.75 15.08
N VAL A 35 -8.71 -1.71 14.25
CA VAL A 35 -8.21 -0.38 14.63
C VAL A 35 -9.14 0.71 14.08
N PRO A 36 -9.11 1.94 14.63
CA PRO A 36 -9.91 3.04 14.10
C PRO A 36 -9.67 3.28 12.61
N TYR A 37 -10.74 3.53 11.86
CA TYR A 37 -10.71 3.65 10.39
C TYR A 37 -9.67 4.63 9.84
N LYS A 38 -9.31 5.67 10.62
CA LYS A 38 -8.31 6.69 10.27
C LYS A 38 -6.90 6.12 10.02
N TYR A 39 -6.65 4.89 10.49
CA TYR A 39 -5.36 4.21 10.40
C TYR A 39 -5.37 3.01 9.44
N ALA A 40 -6.47 2.78 8.71
CA ALA A 40 -6.51 1.77 7.66
C ALA A 40 -5.41 2.00 6.61
N GLY A 41 -4.71 0.93 6.22
CA GLY A 41 -3.61 0.98 5.25
C GLY A 41 -2.27 1.51 5.78
N LYS A 42 -2.20 1.96 7.04
CA LYS A 42 -0.97 2.49 7.66
C LYS A 42 -0.16 1.38 8.35
N GLU A 43 1.12 1.67 8.59
CA GLU A 43 1.98 0.83 9.42
C GLU A 43 1.88 1.23 10.88
N ILE A 44 1.71 0.24 11.75
CA ILE A 44 1.53 0.37 13.20
C ILE A 44 2.58 -0.46 13.94
N SER A 45 2.89 -0.06 15.16
CA SER A 45 3.71 -0.84 16.10
C SER A 45 2.82 -1.41 17.19
N VAL A 46 2.89 -2.71 17.38
CA VAL A 46 2.09 -3.46 18.33
C VAL A 46 2.99 -3.86 19.49
N LYS A 47 2.65 -3.43 20.70
CA LYS A 47 3.35 -3.78 21.94
C LYS A 47 2.52 -4.82 22.69
N GLU A 48 3.14 -5.95 22.99
CA GLU A 48 2.54 -7.00 23.81
C GLU A 48 2.98 -6.84 25.26
N GLU A 49 2.00 -6.76 26.16
CA GLU A 49 2.19 -6.68 27.60
C GLU A 49 1.38 -7.79 28.28
N SER A 50 2.04 -8.90 28.58
CA SER A 50 1.51 -10.10 29.26
C SER A 50 0.27 -10.73 28.59
N ASN A 51 -0.91 -10.11 28.70
CA ASN A 51 -2.18 -10.56 28.13
C ASN A 51 -2.92 -9.46 27.35
N GLU A 52 -2.28 -8.31 27.15
CA GLU A 52 -2.87 -7.18 26.45
C GLU A 52 -1.96 -6.73 25.31
N ILE A 53 -2.60 -6.21 24.28
CA ILE A 53 -1.97 -5.72 23.08
C ILE A 53 -2.29 -4.23 22.99
N THR A 54 -1.26 -3.40 23.11
CA THR A 54 -1.38 -1.96 22.89
C THR A 54 -0.86 -1.62 21.50
N VAL A 55 -1.71 -0.99 20.70
CA VAL A 55 -1.39 -0.60 19.34
C VAL A 55 -0.99 0.87 19.32
N PHE A 56 0.16 1.13 18.72
CA PHE A 56 0.74 2.46 18.58
C PHE A 56 0.85 2.90 17.12
N TYR A 57 0.61 4.17 16.88
CA TYR A 57 0.92 4.85 15.62
C TYR A 57 1.68 6.14 15.94
N ARG A 58 2.91 6.28 15.43
CA ARG A 58 3.78 7.46 15.70
C ARG A 58 3.89 7.82 17.19
N GLN A 59 4.07 6.82 18.06
CA GLN A 59 4.17 6.96 19.52
C GLN A 59 2.85 7.31 20.24
N GLU A 60 1.72 7.41 19.53
CA GLU A 60 0.39 7.57 20.13
C GLU A 60 -0.32 6.22 20.25
N ILE A 61 -1.03 5.99 21.35
CA ILE A 61 -1.87 4.81 21.55
C ILE A 61 -3.16 5.01 20.76
N ILE A 62 -3.46 4.07 19.85
CA ILE A 62 -4.65 4.14 19.00
C ILE A 62 -5.74 3.14 19.41
N ALA A 63 -5.35 2.01 19.98
CA ALA A 63 -6.25 0.94 20.39
C ALA A 63 -5.56 0.03 21.41
N GLN A 64 -6.37 -0.57 22.29
CA GLN A 64 -5.96 -1.60 23.22
C GLN A 64 -6.90 -2.79 23.08
N HIS A 65 -6.34 -3.99 23.08
CA HIS A 65 -7.09 -5.24 22.93
C HIS A 65 -6.56 -6.29 23.90
N THR A 66 -7.46 -7.17 24.36
CA THR A 66 -7.05 -8.35 25.11
C THR A 66 -6.54 -9.42 24.15
N LEU A 67 -5.39 -10.04 24.48
CA LEU A 67 -4.79 -11.12 23.71
C LEU A 67 -5.61 -12.39 23.92
N LEU A 68 -5.99 -13.05 22.82
CA LEU A 68 -6.76 -14.30 22.86
C LEU A 68 -5.85 -15.45 22.40
N SER A 69 -5.15 -16.08 23.34
CA SER A 69 -4.15 -17.12 23.04
C SER A 69 -4.76 -18.49 22.75
N VAL A 70 -5.98 -18.75 23.24
CA VAL A 70 -6.63 -20.06 23.17
C VAL A 70 -7.22 -20.36 21.80
N ALA A 71 -7.80 -19.36 21.13
CA ALA A 71 -8.45 -19.51 19.84
C ALA A 71 -7.70 -18.73 18.76
N LYS A 72 -7.50 -19.36 17.59
CA LYS A 72 -6.87 -18.75 16.41
C LYS A 72 -7.92 -18.50 15.33
N GLY A 73 -7.67 -17.54 14.45
CA GLY A 73 -8.54 -17.19 13.32
C GLY A 73 -9.74 -16.32 13.71
N GLN A 74 -9.82 -15.85 14.95
CA GLN A 74 -10.93 -15.00 15.40
C GLN A 74 -10.75 -13.56 14.91
N ARG A 75 -11.87 -12.90 14.58
CA ARG A 75 -11.92 -11.49 14.22
C ARG A 75 -12.55 -10.70 15.36
N ILE A 76 -11.73 -9.90 16.03
CA ILE A 76 -12.12 -9.09 17.18
C ILE A 76 -12.31 -7.67 16.67
N SER A 77 -13.59 -7.31 16.50
CA SER A 77 -13.99 -6.02 15.96
C SER A 77 -14.71 -5.21 17.03
N THR A 78 -14.23 -4.00 17.31
CA THR A 78 -14.94 -3.05 18.19
C THR A 78 -15.77 -2.08 17.33
N PRO A 79 -17.05 -1.84 17.66
CA PRO A 79 -17.92 -0.99 16.84
C PRO A 79 -17.44 0.47 16.77
N SER A 80 -16.85 0.98 17.85
CA SER A 80 -16.36 2.36 17.94
C SER A 80 -15.28 2.67 16.89
N HIS A 81 -14.52 1.68 16.42
CA HIS A 81 -13.51 1.90 15.39
C HIS A 81 -14.06 2.26 14.01
N PHE A 82 -15.34 1.99 13.76
CA PHE A 82 -16.01 2.25 12.49
C PHE A 82 -16.87 3.52 12.53
N GLU A 83 -16.99 4.17 13.68
CA GLU A 83 -17.69 5.46 13.83
C GLU A 83 -17.03 6.49 12.93
N GLY A 84 -17.79 7.12 12.02
CA GLY A 84 -17.26 8.07 11.02
C GLY A 84 -16.96 7.48 9.64
N LEU A 85 -16.90 6.15 9.49
CA LEU A 85 -16.76 5.53 8.16
C LEU A 85 -17.97 5.82 7.27
N ARG A 86 -19.17 5.86 7.86
CA ARG A 86 -20.43 6.19 7.17
C ARG A 86 -20.40 7.61 6.60
N GLU A 87 -19.87 8.56 7.32
CA GLU A 87 -19.80 9.97 6.92
C GLU A 87 -18.80 10.20 5.78
N ILE A 88 -17.66 9.50 5.82
CA ILE A 88 -16.70 9.49 4.70
C ILE A 88 -17.35 8.89 3.46
N ARG A 89 -18.07 7.78 3.60
CA ARG A 89 -18.73 7.15 2.46
C ARG A 89 -19.76 8.09 1.83
N MET A 90 -20.57 8.77 2.65
CA MET A 90 -21.58 9.71 2.16
C MET A 90 -20.95 10.91 1.44
N SER A 91 -19.88 11.50 1.99
CA SER A 91 -19.15 12.59 1.32
C SER A 91 -18.40 12.16 0.06
N CYS A 92 -17.98 10.89 -0.03
CA CYS A 92 -17.32 10.34 -1.22
C CYS A 92 -18.30 10.00 -2.36
N THR A 93 -19.60 9.83 -2.09
CA THR A 93 -20.62 9.61 -3.14
C THR A 93 -20.72 10.78 -4.12
N LEU A 94 -20.25 11.97 -3.73
CA LEU A 94 -20.16 13.16 -4.58
C LEU A 94 -18.84 13.27 -5.35
N ARG A 95 -17.86 12.39 -5.09
CA ARG A 95 -16.61 12.39 -5.86
C ARG A 95 -16.93 11.89 -7.25
N LYS A 96 -16.94 12.82 -8.21
CA LYS A 96 -17.07 12.51 -9.63
C LYS A 96 -16.09 11.36 -9.96
N PRO A 97 -16.52 10.33 -10.71
CA PRO A 97 -15.59 9.30 -11.19
C PRO A 97 -14.40 10.01 -11.83
N LYS A 98 -13.18 9.57 -11.49
CA LYS A 98 -11.98 10.07 -12.13
C LYS A 98 -12.20 9.88 -13.62
N GLU A 99 -12.28 11.00 -14.36
CA GLU A 99 -12.46 10.96 -15.81
C GLU A 99 -11.45 9.94 -16.35
N PRO A 100 -11.88 8.97 -17.19
CA PRO A 100 -10.95 8.01 -17.74
C PRO A 100 -9.87 8.83 -18.44
N GLY A 101 -8.66 8.83 -17.88
CA GLY A 101 -7.54 9.52 -18.48
C GLY A 101 -7.37 8.92 -19.87
N CYS A 102 -7.77 9.68 -20.88
CA CYS A 102 -7.69 9.27 -22.26
C CYS A 102 -6.25 8.84 -22.54
N ARG A 103 -6.06 7.57 -22.85
CA ARG A 103 -4.76 7.03 -23.27
C ARG A 103 -4.63 7.09 -24.78
N ASP A 104 -5.21 8.11 -25.43
CA ASP A 104 -4.92 8.38 -26.84
C ASP A 104 -3.56 9.10 -26.93
N LYS A 105 -2.49 8.43 -26.48
CA LYS A 105 -1.16 8.73 -26.98
C LYS A 105 -1.04 7.98 -28.30
N VAL A 106 -1.55 8.57 -29.38
CA VAL A 106 -1.09 8.20 -30.71
C VAL A 106 0.43 8.39 -30.68
N LEU A 107 1.17 7.28 -30.75
CA LEU A 107 2.62 7.30 -30.89
C LEU A 107 2.92 7.95 -32.25
N THR A 108 3.17 9.26 -32.26
CA THR A 108 3.87 9.85 -33.40
C THR A 108 5.30 9.32 -33.32
N VAL A 109 5.68 8.48 -34.29
CA VAL A 109 6.94 7.72 -34.38
C VAL A 109 8.20 8.62 -34.45
N SER A 110 8.08 9.93 -34.24
CA SER A 110 9.15 10.90 -34.48
C SER A 110 10.13 11.10 -33.31
N THR A 111 9.97 10.41 -32.18
CA THR A 111 10.84 10.63 -30.99
C THR A 111 11.73 9.45 -30.62
N LEU A 112 11.88 8.43 -31.48
CA LEU A 112 12.61 7.21 -31.09
C LEU A 112 13.96 6.93 -31.74
N LEU A 113 14.47 7.67 -32.72
CA LEU A 113 15.80 7.34 -33.26
C LEU A 113 16.63 8.58 -33.61
N ASN A 114 17.68 8.78 -32.83
CA ASN A 114 18.85 9.55 -33.23
C ASN A 114 19.34 8.99 -34.58
N GLY A 115 19.30 9.85 -35.61
CA GLY A 115 19.95 9.63 -36.90
C GLY A 115 19.11 8.87 -37.94
N ILE A 116 18.27 9.58 -38.69
CA ILE A 116 17.84 9.08 -40.00
C ILE A 116 18.93 9.48 -40.99
N ILE A 117 19.66 8.47 -41.47
CA ILE A 117 20.58 8.59 -42.59
C ILE A 117 19.73 8.91 -43.82
N THR A 118 19.93 10.08 -44.42
CA THR A 118 19.37 10.39 -45.75
C THR A 118 20.17 9.60 -46.78
N VAL A 119 19.76 8.37 -47.09
CA VAL A 119 20.26 7.66 -48.28
C VAL A 119 19.42 8.16 -49.45
N GLU A 120 20.07 8.79 -50.43
CA GLU A 120 19.41 9.22 -51.65
C GLU A 120 18.80 8.00 -52.37
N PRO A 121 17.55 8.11 -52.88
CA PRO A 121 16.91 6.97 -53.53
C PRO A 121 17.69 6.55 -54.79
N VAL A 122 17.89 5.25 -54.94
CA VAL A 122 18.58 4.66 -56.10
C VAL A 122 17.84 5.03 -57.39
N LYS A 123 18.53 5.73 -58.30
CA LYS A 123 18.00 6.08 -59.62
C LYS A 123 17.86 4.83 -60.49
N ALA A 124 16.65 4.51 -60.88
CA ALA A 124 16.38 3.51 -61.91
C ALA A 124 16.68 4.12 -63.30
N HIS A 125 17.62 3.52 -64.03
CA HIS A 125 17.88 3.82 -65.44
C HIS A 125 17.25 2.75 -66.32
N SER A 126 16.72 3.13 -67.49
CA SER A 126 16.14 2.18 -68.45
C SER A 126 17.22 1.28 -69.05
N LEU A 127 16.89 -0.01 -69.22
CA LEU A 127 17.81 -1.04 -69.73
C LEU A 127 18.37 -0.74 -71.12
N ALA A 128 17.66 0.06 -71.93
CA ALA A 128 18.07 0.45 -73.28
C ALA A 128 19.44 1.15 -73.32
N LEU A 129 19.86 1.80 -72.22
CA LEU A 129 21.18 2.44 -72.13
C LEU A 129 22.35 1.46 -72.13
N TYR A 130 22.10 0.16 -71.94
CA TYR A 130 23.12 -0.88 -71.81
C TYR A 130 23.12 -1.89 -72.97
N GLU A 131 22.15 -1.82 -73.90
CA GLU A 131 22.08 -2.72 -75.07
C GLU A 131 22.94 -2.26 -76.24
N GLU A 132 23.34 -0.98 -76.30
CA GLU A 132 24.14 -0.45 -77.41
C GLU A 132 25.63 -0.82 -77.38
N VAL A 133 26.06 -1.66 -76.43
CA VAL A 133 27.48 -2.05 -76.24
C VAL A 133 27.75 -3.52 -76.60
N ALA A 134 26.79 -4.23 -77.20
CA ALA A 134 26.95 -5.63 -77.62
C ALA A 134 27.27 -5.78 -79.11
#